data_AF-A0ABD0QZG0-F1
#
_entry.id   AF-A0ABD0QZG0-F1
#
_cell.length_a   1.000
_cell.length_b   1.000
_cell.length_c   1.000
_cell.angle_alpha   90.00
_cell.angle_beta   90.00
_cell.angle_gamma   90.00
#
_symmetry.space_group_name_H-M   'P 1'
#
loop_
_entity.id
_entity.type
_entity.pdbx_description
1 polymer ?
#
loop_
_entity_poly.entity_id
_entity_poly.type
_entity_poly.pdbx_seq_one_letter_code
_entity_poly.pdbx_strand_id
1 'polypeptide(L)' 'MEMLRRSSVFAAEVMEVFDRSPTDKELVSQAKVLCRDYIHSRLHRAGIGWSKPDHGSGGTLAEVSSVLLWL' A
#
# COMPACT_ATOMS: atom_id res chain seq x y z
N MET A 1 -12.31 17.56 42.31
CA MET A 1 -12.23 17.53 40.83
C MET A 1 -11.23 16.49 40.28
N GLU A 2 -10.59 15.65 41.10
CA GLU A 2 -9.57 14.67 40.70
C GLU A 2 -10.03 13.67 39.62
N MET A 3 -11.22 13.06 39.80
CA MET A 3 -11.78 12.09 38.84
C MET A 3 -12.07 12.72 37.48
N LEU A 4 -12.63 13.94 37.46
CA LEU A 4 -12.88 14.68 36.22
C LEU A 4 -11.57 14.97 35.48
N ARG A 5 -10.51 15.31 36.21
CA ARG A 5 -9.17 15.55 35.65
C ARG A 5 -8.53 14.27 35.10
N ARG A 6 -8.72 13.13 35.77
CA ARG A 6 -8.20 11.83 35.29
C ARG A 6 -8.95 11.35 34.05
N SER A 7 -10.27 11.51 34.02
CA SER A 7 -11.08 11.18 32.83
C SER A 7 -10.75 12.08 31.64
N SER A 8 -10.48 13.37 31.85
CA SER A 8 -10.14 14.28 30.76
C SER A 8 -8.76 13.99 30.15
N VAL A 9 -7.78 13.60 30.97
CA VAL A 9 -6.47 13.16 30.49
C VAL A 9 -6.59 11.89 29.65
N PHE A 10 -7.34 10.90 30.12
CA PHE A 10 -7.57 9.67 29.38
C PHE A 10 -8.31 9.93 28.05
N ALA A 11 -9.33 10.80 28.06
CA ALA A 11 -10.03 11.17 26.83
C ALA A 11 -9.12 11.89 25.81
N ALA A 12 -8.21 12.74 26.28
CA ALA A 12 -7.23 13.41 25.42
C ALA A 12 -6.24 12.41 24.80
N GLU A 13 -5.77 11.43 25.58
CA GLU A 13 -4.87 10.37 25.10
C GLU A 13 -5.55 9.49 24.04
N VAL A 14 -6.82 9.13 24.25
CA VAL A 14 -7.60 8.37 23.27
C VAL A 14 -7.78 9.17 21.97
N MET A 15 -8.13 10.46 22.05
CA MET A 15 -8.23 11.30 20.86
C MET A 15 -6.90 11.45 20.13
N GLU A 16 -5.78 11.58 20.85
CA GLU A 16 -4.45 11.67 20.25
C GLU A 16 -4.09 10.40 19.45
N VAL A 17 -4.52 9.22 19.92
CA VAL A 17 -4.34 7.95 19.18
C VAL A 17 -5.17 7.93 17.90
N PHE A 18 -6.42 8.39 17.95
CA PHE A 18 -7.26 8.49 16.75
C PHE A 18 -6.73 9.53 15.75
N ASP A 19 -6.24 10.68 16.22
CA ASP A 19 -5.65 11.73 15.37
C ASP A 19 -4.37 11.28 14.68
N ARG A 20 -3.63 10.34 15.28
CA ARG A 20 -2.43 9.72 14.68
C ARG A 20 -2.73 8.49 13.84
N SER A 21 -3.95 7.97 13.86
CA SER A 21 -4.30 6.79 13.08
C SER A 21 -4.37 7.15 11.60
N PRO A 22 -3.76 6.36 10.71
CA PRO A 22 -3.81 6.63 9.28
C PRO A 22 -5.26 6.55 8.80
N THR A 23 -5.67 7.55 8.03
CA THR A 23 -6.99 7.59 7.39
C THR A 23 -7.12 6.48 6.36
N ASP A 24 -8.36 6.07 6.06
CA ASP A 24 -8.64 5.12 4.97
C ASP A 24 -7.98 5.53 3.64
N LYS A 25 -7.93 6.85 3.37
CA LYS A 25 -7.27 7.38 2.17
C LYS A 25 -5.76 7.13 2.18
N GLU A 26 -5.10 7.30 3.32
CA GLU A 26 -3.68 7.02 3.48
C GLU A 26 -3.40 5.53 3.40
N LEU A 27 -4.23 4.69 4.02
CA LEU A 27 -4.14 3.24 3.93
C LEU A 27 -4.28 2.76 2.48
N VAL A 28 -5.27 3.28 1.75
CA VAL A 28 -5.46 2.96 0.32
C VAL A 28 -4.27 3.44 -0.52
N SER A 29 -3.73 4.62 -0.23
CA SER A 29 -2.54 5.14 -0.89
C SER A 29 -1.33 4.23 -0.68
N GLN A 30 -1.07 3.84 0.57
CA GLN A 30 0.03 2.93 0.94
C GLN A 30 -0.15 1.55 0.31
N ALA A 31 -1.36 0.99 0.34
CA ALA A 31 -1.67 -0.30 -0.28
C ALA A 31 -1.40 -0.30 -1.79
N LYS A 32 -1.73 0.79 -2.50
CA LYS A 32 -1.43 0.93 -3.94
C LYS A 32 0.07 0.92 -4.22
N VAL A 33 0.85 1.62 -3.39
CA VAL A 33 2.32 1.64 -3.50
C VAL A 33 2.88 0.24 -3.28
N LEU A 34 2.48 -0.43 -2.20
CA LEU A 34 2.92 -1.80 -1.89
C LEU A 34 2.56 -2.79 -3.01
N CYS A 35 1.33 -2.70 -3.55
CA CYS A 35 0.88 -3.57 -4.64
C CYS A 35 1.73 -3.38 -5.89
N ARG A 36 1.98 -2.13 -6.30
CA ARG A 36 2.85 -1.82 -7.45
C ARG A 36 4.26 -2.36 -7.25
N ASP A 37 4.84 -2.13 -6.08
CA ASP A 37 6.22 -2.54 -5.80
C ASP A 37 6.34 -4.07 -5.72
N TYR A 38 5.31 -4.76 -5.20
CA TYR A 38 5.23 -6.22 -5.20
C TYR A 38 5.14 -6.79 -6.63
N ILE A 39 4.26 -6.24 -7.47
CA ILE A 39 4.15 -6.62 -8.88
C ILE A 39 5.51 -6.42 -9.58
N HIS A 40 6.13 -5.26 -9.40
CA HIS A 40 7.42 -4.95 -10.01
C HIS A 40 8.51 -5.93 -9.55
N SER A 41 8.56 -6.27 -8.26
CA SER A 41 9.49 -7.26 -7.71
C SER A 41 9.28 -8.65 -8.33
N ARG A 42 8.03 -9.07 -8.54
CA ARG A 42 7.70 -10.36 -9.14
C ARG A 42 8.05 -10.42 -10.63
N LEU A 43 7.77 -9.35 -11.38
CA LEU A 43 8.16 -9.25 -12.78
C LEU A 43 9.69 -9.22 -12.94
N HIS A 44 10.38 -8.43 -12.13
CA HIS A 44 11.84 -8.39 -12.12
C HIS A 44 12.45 -9.77 -11.81
N ARG A 45 11.92 -10.50 -10.82
CA ARG A 45 12.34 -11.88 -10.52
C ARG A 45 12.10 -12.86 -11.68
N ALA A 46 11.05 -12.63 -12.47
CA ALA A 46 10.78 -13.41 -13.68
C ALA A 46 11.68 -13.02 -14.87
N GLY A 47 12.57 -12.04 -14.71
CA GLY A 47 13.40 -11.50 -15.80
C GLY A 47 12.65 -10.56 -16.74
N ILE A 48 11.41 -10.19 -16.39
CA ILE A 48 10.57 -9.30 -17.19
C ILE A 48 10.84 -7.86 -16.73
N GLY A 49 11.69 -7.16 -17.46
CA GLY A 49 12.01 -5.75 -17.21
C GLY A 49 10.84 -4.84 -17.59
N TRP A 50 10.04 -4.41 -16.62
CA TRP A 50 9.01 -3.39 -16.84
C TRP A 50 9.66 -1.99 -16.85
N SER A 51 10.45 -1.67 -17.88
CA SER A 51 11.05 -0.35 -18.07
C SER A 51 10.26 0.47 -19.09
N LYS A 52 9.18 1.13 -18.64
CA LYS A 52 8.28 2.01 -19.42
C LYS A 52 7.60 1.33 -20.63
N PRO A 53 6.39 1.76 -21.02
CA PRO A 53 5.70 1.17 -22.17
C PRO A 53 6.28 1.75 -23.46
N ASP A 54 7.41 1.24 -23.92
CA ASP A 54 7.69 1.33 -25.35
C ASP A 54 6.67 0.44 -26.06
N HIS A 55 5.89 1.08 -26.92
CA HIS A 55 4.76 0.48 -27.62
C HIS A 55 5.27 -0.61 -28.57
N GLY A 56 5.33 -1.85 -28.12
CA GLY A 56 5.83 -2.94 -28.96
C GLY A 56 5.77 -4.33 -28.33
N SER A 57 5.09 -5.22 -29.05
CA SER A 57 5.07 -6.69 -28.94
C SER A 57 4.20 -7.31 -27.83
N GLY A 58 3.15 -8.01 -28.27
CA GLY A 58 2.24 -8.77 -27.42
C GLY A 58 2.84 -10.01 -26.73
N GLY A 59 4.15 -10.26 -26.85
CA GLY A 59 4.86 -11.32 -26.12
C GLY A 59 5.05 -10.98 -24.63
N THR A 60 5.48 -9.75 -24.34
CA THR A 60 5.70 -9.25 -22.97
C THR A 60 4.42 -9.24 -22.15
N LEU A 61 3.26 -8.95 -22.77
CA LEU A 61 1.97 -8.92 -22.08
C LEU A 61 1.53 -10.31 -21.60
N ALA A 62 1.78 -11.36 -22.39
CA ALA A 62 1.42 -12.73 -22.03
C ALA A 62 2.27 -13.25 -20.85
N GLU A 63 3.57 -12.92 -20.84
CA GLU A 63 4.48 -13.25 -19.74
C GLU A 63 4.16 -12.46 -18.46
N VAL A 64 3.83 -11.17 -18.58
CA VAL A 64 3.35 -10.37 -17.44
C VAL A 64 2.04 -10.95 -16.91
N SER A 65 1.10 -11.28 -17.80
CA SER A 65 -0.20 -11.84 -17.43
C SER A 65 -0.06 -13.18 -16.71
N SER A 66 0.82 -14.07 -17.17
CA SER A 66 1.06 -15.37 -16.51
C SER A 66 1.67 -15.20 -15.12
N VAL A 67 2.58 -14.24 -14.92
CA VAL A 67 3.13 -13.92 -13.59
C VAL A 67 2.06 -13.32 -12.67
N LEU A 68 1.19 -12.45 -13.19
CA LEU A 68 0.09 -11.84 -12.42
C LEU A 68 -1.02 -12.83 -12.08
N LEU A 69 -1.34 -13.78 -12.96
CA LEU A 69 -2.32 -14.85 -12.70
C LEU A 69 -1.84 -15.84 -11.62
N TRP A 70 -0.54 -15.85 -11.32
CA TRP A 70 0.08 -16.62 -10.23
C TRP A 70 0.19 -15.85 -8.91
N LEU A 71 -0.34 -14.61 -8.83
CA LEU A 71 -0.47 -13.83 -7.60
C LEU A 71 -1.84 -14.05 -6.95
#